data_AF-A0A1B9D785-F1
#
_entry.id   AF-A0A1B9D785-F1
#
_cell.length_a   1.000
_cell.length_b   1.000
_cell.length_c   1.000
_cell.angle_alpha   90.00
_cell.angle_beta   90.00
_cell.angle_gamma   90.00
#
_symmetry.space_group_name_H-M   'P 1'
#
loop_
_entity.id
_entity.type
_entity.pdbx_description
1 polymer ?
#
loop_
_entity_poly.entity_id
_entity_poly.type
_entity_poly.pdbx_seq_one_letter_code
_entity_poly.pdbx_strand_id
1 'polypeptide(L)'
;MDAPGYFEAWRENVARRGVSPDVVAELTRRYDITPDTFRSLQPAAEIKDPDGKSFFLLPRRTGGGEARAAVLATYLLNAGTGYGRKGAWRTDFAPTPYRAAEVTRIMRRQNANHWSYTRDVGFVDRNGARLVATPNGILMGLGGNWIQRQFCRRGGTTWGDIFLVNLGAVTDPAGWLRRIVESGHAWYLRADGRPSESLLDLDRVLHHEERHCRQWAAKGYAGMLADYGRELVREYAFGTINRLEEDAGLADGGYRASIPW
;
A
#
# COMPACT_ATOMS: atom_id res chain seq x y z
N MET A 1 -20.60 -5.11 5.99
CA MET A 1 -20.63 -4.65 7.39
C MET A 1 -20.82 -3.15 7.38
N ASP A 2 -21.51 -2.58 8.37
CA ASP A 2 -21.71 -1.13 8.50
C ASP A 2 -20.62 -0.49 9.37
N ALA A 3 -20.66 0.84 9.53
CA ALA A 3 -19.68 1.59 10.31
C ALA A 3 -19.59 1.11 11.78
N PRO A 4 -20.72 0.93 12.50
CA PRO A 4 -20.72 0.32 13.83
C PRO A 4 -20.08 -1.08 13.86
N GLY A 5 -20.38 -1.94 12.89
CA GLY A 5 -19.75 -3.25 12.80
C GLY A 5 -18.23 -3.17 12.64
N TYR A 6 -17.71 -2.27 11.80
CA TYR A 6 -16.26 -2.09 11.65
C TYR A 6 -15.61 -1.48 12.90
N PHE A 7 -16.33 -0.66 13.67
CA PHE A 7 -15.83 -0.15 14.95
C PHE A 7 -15.66 -1.26 15.98
N GLU A 8 -16.61 -2.19 16.08
CA GLU A 8 -16.46 -3.36 16.94
C GLU A 8 -15.33 -4.28 16.44
N ALA A 9 -15.24 -4.52 15.13
CA ALA A 9 -14.13 -5.27 14.54
C ALA A 9 -12.76 -4.62 14.81
N TRP A 10 -12.69 -3.28 14.86
CA TRP A 10 -11.49 -2.56 15.25
C TRP A 10 -11.10 -2.83 16.71
N ARG A 11 -12.07 -2.81 17.63
CA ARG A 11 -11.85 -3.15 19.05
C ARG A 11 -11.37 -4.60 19.22
N GLU A 12 -11.98 -5.53 18.49
CA GLU A 12 -11.55 -6.94 18.45
C GLU A 12 -10.12 -7.08 17.91
N ASN A 13 -9.77 -6.37 16.83
CA ASN A 13 -8.41 -6.38 16.27
C ASN A 13 -7.39 -5.80 17.25
N VAL A 14 -7.70 -4.68 17.91
CA VAL A 14 -6.89 -4.09 18.97
C VAL A 14 -6.60 -5.11 20.08
N ALA A 15 -7.63 -5.81 20.57
CA ALA A 15 -7.47 -6.84 21.60
C ALA A 15 -6.64 -8.02 21.11
N ARG A 16 -6.98 -8.57 19.93
CA ARG A 16 -6.26 -9.70 19.29
C ARG A 16 -4.79 -9.39 19.04
N ARG A 17 -4.46 -8.13 18.73
CA ARG A 17 -3.09 -7.70 18.43
C ARG A 17 -2.30 -7.32 19.67
N GLY A 18 -2.92 -7.31 20.86
CA GLY A 18 -2.29 -6.96 22.13
C GLY A 18 -1.92 -5.49 22.22
N VAL A 19 -2.69 -4.60 21.60
CA VAL A 19 -2.45 -3.16 21.66
C VAL A 19 -2.76 -2.66 23.08
N SER A 20 -1.82 -1.96 23.70
CA SER A 20 -1.98 -1.44 25.07
C SER A 20 -3.23 -0.54 25.20
N PRO A 21 -4.01 -0.65 26.29
CA PRO A 21 -5.15 0.24 26.55
C PRO A 21 -4.80 1.73 26.48
N ASP A 22 -3.61 2.13 26.90
CA ASP A 22 -3.15 3.53 26.85
C ASP A 22 -3.04 4.04 25.41
N VAL A 23 -2.58 3.17 24.49
CA VAL A 23 -2.49 3.48 23.07
C VAL A 23 -3.89 3.63 22.46
N VAL A 24 -4.81 2.76 22.84
CA VAL A 24 -6.21 2.83 22.38
C VAL A 24 -6.85 4.13 22.88
N ALA A 25 -6.69 4.45 24.16
CA ALA A 25 -7.21 5.67 24.76
C ALA A 25 -6.61 6.94 24.11
N GLU A 26 -5.31 6.94 23.79
CA GLU A 26 -4.69 8.03 23.06
C GLU A 26 -5.26 8.18 21.65
N LEU A 27 -5.40 7.08 20.91
CA LEU A 27 -5.95 7.07 19.56
C LEU A 27 -7.38 7.59 19.53
N THR A 28 -8.25 7.08 20.40
CA THR A 28 -9.65 7.53 20.52
C THR A 28 -9.73 9.02 20.84
N ARG A 29 -8.96 9.49 21.84
CA ARG A 29 -8.99 10.90 22.25
C ARG A 29 -8.43 11.84 21.18
N ARG A 30 -7.33 11.47 20.52
CA ARG A 30 -6.61 12.36 19.60
C ARG A 30 -7.24 12.45 18.22
N TYR A 31 -7.86 11.37 17.74
CA TYR A 31 -8.43 11.29 16.40
C TYR A 31 -9.93 11.11 16.38
N ASP A 32 -10.58 11.20 17.55
CA ASP A 32 -12.02 11.02 17.71
C ASP A 32 -12.52 9.74 17.03
N ILE A 33 -11.87 8.61 17.37
CA ILE A 33 -12.21 7.33 16.76
C ILE A 33 -13.60 6.91 17.25
N THR A 34 -14.55 6.93 16.33
CA THR A 34 -15.96 6.62 16.51
C THR A 34 -16.42 5.66 15.42
N PRO A 35 -17.64 5.11 15.47
CA PRO A 35 -18.21 4.36 14.35
C PRO A 35 -18.10 5.08 13.01
N ASP A 36 -18.28 6.39 12.99
CA ASP A 36 -18.23 7.21 11.78
C ASP A 36 -16.84 7.25 11.12
N THR A 37 -15.77 6.99 11.87
CA THR A 37 -14.41 6.85 11.34
C THR A 37 -14.35 5.80 10.22
N PHE A 38 -15.17 4.74 10.31
CA PHE A 38 -15.16 3.60 9.38
C PHE A 38 -16.22 3.70 8.27
N ARG A 39 -16.98 4.81 8.20
CA ARG A 39 -18.04 5.00 7.19
C ARG A 39 -17.54 4.83 5.75
N SER A 40 -16.32 5.28 5.47
CA SER A 40 -15.69 5.18 4.15
C SER A 40 -15.46 3.74 3.67
N LEU A 41 -15.52 2.75 4.58
CA LEU A 41 -15.35 1.33 4.26
C LEU A 41 -16.67 0.65 3.86
N GLN A 42 -17.83 1.21 4.24
CA GLN A 42 -19.14 0.60 4.01
C GLN A 42 -19.44 0.25 2.54
N PRO A 43 -19.17 1.13 1.56
CA PRO A 43 -19.49 0.81 0.17
C PRO A 43 -18.44 -0.11 -0.47
N ALA A 44 -17.28 -0.28 0.16
CA ALA A 44 -16.18 -1.09 -0.38
C ALA A 44 -16.38 -2.58 -0.09
N ALA A 45 -15.86 -3.42 -0.99
CA ALA A 45 -15.84 -4.86 -0.77
C ALA A 45 -14.62 -5.22 0.07
N GLU A 46 -14.85 -5.75 1.27
CA GLU A 46 -13.80 -6.28 2.12
C GLU A 46 -13.21 -7.56 1.50
N ILE A 47 -11.89 -7.69 1.58
CA ILE A 47 -11.11 -8.86 1.17
C ILE A 47 -10.18 -9.19 2.33
N LYS A 48 -10.13 -10.46 2.72
CA LYS A 48 -9.25 -10.94 3.79
C LYS A 48 -8.03 -11.62 3.20
N ASP A 49 -6.87 -11.36 3.78
CA ASP A 49 -5.67 -12.14 3.50
C ASP A 49 -5.60 -13.38 4.42
N PRO A 50 -4.61 -14.29 4.22
CA PRO A 50 -4.46 -15.47 5.06
C PRO A 50 -4.23 -15.20 6.55
N ASP A 51 -3.76 -14.01 6.92
CA ASP A 51 -3.55 -13.59 8.32
C ASP A 51 -4.78 -12.91 8.94
N GLY A 52 -5.88 -12.85 8.18
CA GLY A 52 -7.16 -12.29 8.57
C GLY A 52 -7.20 -10.76 8.56
N LYS A 53 -6.28 -10.09 7.87
CA LYS A 53 -6.29 -8.63 7.71
C LYS A 53 -7.25 -8.20 6.63
N SER A 54 -7.85 -7.04 6.84
CA SER A 54 -8.84 -6.45 5.94
C SER A 54 -8.18 -5.54 4.92
N PHE A 55 -8.51 -5.79 3.66
CA PHE A 55 -8.27 -4.93 2.51
C PHE A 55 -9.62 -4.50 1.96
N PHE A 56 -9.72 -3.32 1.37
CA PHE A 56 -11.00 -2.81 0.86
C PHE A 56 -10.90 -2.42 -0.61
N LEU A 57 -11.52 -3.23 -1.47
CA LEU A 57 -11.68 -2.91 -2.88
C LEU A 57 -12.68 -1.77 -3.03
N LEU A 58 -12.16 -0.63 -3.48
CA LEU A 58 -12.96 0.58 -3.64
C LEU A 58 -13.98 0.41 -4.77
N PRO A 59 -15.20 0.95 -4.58
CA PRO A 59 -16.18 1.08 -5.66
C PRO A 59 -15.61 1.84 -6.85
N ARG A 60 -16.27 1.68 -8.00
CA ARG A 60 -16.00 2.60 -9.11
C ARG A 60 -16.47 4.00 -8.75
N ARG A 61 -15.82 5.00 -9.34
CA ARG A 61 -16.12 6.43 -9.14
C ARG A 61 -15.94 6.91 -7.69
N THR A 62 -15.22 6.17 -6.86
CA THR A 62 -14.84 6.65 -5.52
C THR A 62 -14.00 7.92 -5.65
N GLY A 63 -14.40 8.96 -4.92
CA GLY A 63 -13.70 10.24 -4.92
C GLY A 63 -12.34 10.14 -4.20
N GLY A 64 -11.42 11.04 -4.54
CA GLY A 64 -10.09 11.09 -3.89
C GLY A 64 -10.15 11.22 -2.36
N GLY A 65 -11.06 12.05 -1.85
CA GLY A 65 -11.28 12.22 -0.41
C GLY A 65 -11.80 10.95 0.26
N GLU A 66 -12.74 10.25 -0.37
CA GLU A 66 -13.28 8.98 0.10
C GLU A 66 -12.21 7.89 0.09
N ALA A 67 -11.41 7.80 -0.98
CA ALA A 67 -10.29 6.86 -1.07
C ALA A 67 -9.26 7.11 0.03
N ARG A 68 -8.91 8.38 0.29
CA ARG A 68 -8.00 8.76 1.38
C ARG A 68 -8.54 8.34 2.75
N ALA A 69 -9.83 8.59 3.00
CA ALA A 69 -10.50 8.19 4.23
C ALA A 69 -10.54 6.66 4.39
N ALA A 70 -10.87 5.93 3.32
CA ALA A 70 -10.89 4.47 3.30
C ALA A 70 -9.50 3.88 3.60
N VAL A 71 -8.44 4.48 3.07
CA VAL A 71 -7.05 4.07 3.36
C VAL A 71 -6.71 4.24 4.85
N LEU A 72 -7.04 5.39 5.44
CA LEU A 72 -6.77 5.62 6.86
C LEU A 72 -7.62 4.70 7.74
N ALA A 73 -8.91 4.56 7.43
CA ALA A 73 -9.83 3.67 8.14
C ALA A 73 -9.37 2.20 8.04
N THR A 74 -8.84 1.77 6.90
CA THR A 74 -8.29 0.42 6.71
C THR A 74 -7.08 0.17 7.63
N TYR A 75 -6.14 1.12 7.72
CA TYR A 75 -5.01 1.02 8.64
C TYR A 75 -5.48 0.91 10.10
N LEU A 76 -6.40 1.78 10.51
CA LEU A 76 -6.96 1.79 11.86
C LEU A 76 -7.63 0.45 12.18
N LEU A 77 -8.54 -0.01 11.32
CA LEU A 77 -9.31 -1.24 11.49
C LEU A 77 -8.41 -2.44 11.79
N ASN A 78 -7.29 -2.56 11.08
CA ASN A 78 -6.37 -3.70 11.20
C ASN A 78 -5.52 -3.69 12.49
N ALA A 79 -5.45 -2.56 13.19
CA ALA A 79 -4.64 -2.38 14.40
C ALA A 79 -3.15 -2.76 14.22
N GLY A 80 -2.60 -2.45 13.03
CA GLY A 80 -1.22 -2.77 12.63
C GLY A 80 -1.15 -3.50 11.29
N THR A 81 0.05 -3.56 10.70
CA THR A 81 0.25 -4.09 9.34
C THR A 81 0.53 -5.58 9.27
N GLY A 82 1.05 -6.17 10.37
CA GLY A 82 1.52 -7.56 10.39
C GLY A 82 2.98 -7.75 9.91
N TYR A 83 3.58 -6.70 9.32
CA TYR A 83 4.96 -6.72 8.85
C TYR A 83 5.94 -7.15 9.97
N GLY A 84 6.87 -8.04 9.61
CA GLY A 84 7.89 -8.61 10.51
C GLY A 84 7.36 -9.61 11.55
N ARG A 85 6.08 -10.01 11.52
CA ARG A 85 5.56 -11.06 12.42
C ARG A 85 5.82 -12.48 11.92
N LYS A 86 5.97 -12.68 10.61
CA LYS A 86 6.30 -13.99 10.01
C LYS A 86 7.80 -14.25 10.16
N GLY A 87 8.19 -14.85 11.28
CA GLY A 87 9.59 -15.09 11.67
C GLY A 87 10.43 -15.97 10.72
N ALA A 88 9.83 -16.49 9.64
CA ALA A 88 10.54 -17.26 8.62
C ALA A 88 11.41 -16.38 7.68
N TRP A 89 11.17 -15.06 7.63
CA TRP A 89 11.83 -14.17 6.69
C TRP A 89 12.47 -12.98 7.39
N ARG A 90 13.74 -12.68 7.03
CA ARG A 90 14.42 -11.46 7.47
C ARG A 90 13.77 -10.25 6.80
N THR A 91 13.33 -9.28 7.60
CA THR A 91 12.85 -7.98 7.12
C THR A 91 13.97 -6.95 7.11
N ASP A 92 13.88 -5.95 6.22
CA ASP A 92 14.90 -4.90 6.14
C ASP A 92 14.76 -3.86 7.25
N PHE A 93 13.56 -3.71 7.81
CA PHE A 93 13.26 -2.75 8.87
C PHE A 93 12.56 -3.39 10.05
N ALA A 94 12.63 -2.68 11.19
CA ALA A 94 11.83 -3.01 12.35
C ALA A 94 10.34 -2.66 12.10
N PRO A 95 9.39 -3.48 12.58
CA PRO A 95 7.97 -3.15 12.51
C PRO A 95 7.67 -1.80 13.16
N THR A 96 6.90 -0.97 12.47
CA THR A 96 6.46 0.31 13.04
C THR A 96 5.30 0.06 14.02
N PRO A 97 5.39 0.50 15.29
CA PRO A 97 4.34 0.25 16.26
C PRO A 97 3.00 0.89 15.85
N TYR A 98 1.90 0.19 16.10
CA TYR A 98 0.55 0.76 15.99
C TYR A 98 0.33 1.74 17.16
N ARG A 99 0.40 3.04 16.87
CA ARG A 99 0.27 4.12 17.86
C ARG A 99 -0.15 5.43 17.21
N ALA A 100 -0.52 6.42 18.02
CA ALA A 100 -0.94 7.73 17.52
C ALA A 100 0.11 8.42 16.64
N ALA A 101 1.40 8.26 16.93
CA ALA A 101 2.47 8.80 16.10
C ALA A 101 2.44 8.25 14.66
N GLU A 102 2.10 6.98 14.49
CA GLU A 102 2.03 6.36 13.16
C GLU A 102 0.81 6.81 12.38
N VAL A 103 -0.34 6.96 13.05
CA VAL A 103 -1.55 7.58 12.45
C VAL A 103 -1.24 9.01 11.99
N THR A 104 -0.59 9.84 12.81
CA THR A 104 -0.16 11.19 12.43
C THR A 104 0.75 11.14 11.20
N ARG A 105 1.70 10.20 11.17
CA ARG A 105 2.65 10.07 10.06
C ARG A 105 1.92 9.74 8.75
N ILE A 106 0.99 8.78 8.76
CA ILE A 106 0.16 8.43 7.60
C ILE A 106 -0.66 9.63 7.14
N MET A 107 -1.34 10.34 8.06
CA MET A 107 -2.13 11.52 7.70
C MET A 107 -1.28 12.64 7.08
N ARG A 108 -0.07 12.87 7.60
CA ARG A 108 0.88 13.85 7.05
C ARG A 108 1.37 13.44 5.66
N ARG A 109 1.70 12.16 5.47
CA ARG A 109 2.11 11.61 4.17
C ARG A 109 0.99 11.75 3.13
N GLN A 110 -0.24 11.38 3.49
CA GLN A 110 -1.42 11.55 2.62
C GLN A 110 -1.66 13.01 2.24
N ASN A 111 -1.38 13.95 3.15
CA ASN A 111 -1.51 15.39 2.87
C ASN A 111 -0.40 15.90 1.93
N ALA A 112 0.84 15.48 2.14
CA ALA A 112 1.94 15.79 1.23
C ALA A 112 1.70 15.20 -0.17
N ASN A 113 1.12 13.99 -0.22
CA ASN A 113 0.73 13.30 -1.45
C ASN A 113 -0.73 13.57 -1.86
N HIS A 114 -1.36 14.67 -1.41
CA HIS A 114 -2.79 14.93 -1.70
C HIS A 114 -3.11 14.96 -3.21
N TRP A 115 -2.12 15.28 -4.04
CA TRP A 115 -2.22 15.29 -5.49
C TRP A 115 -2.53 13.90 -6.06
N SER A 116 -2.02 12.81 -5.47
CA SER A 116 -2.32 11.45 -5.93
C SER A 116 -3.77 11.06 -5.64
N TYR A 117 -4.35 11.58 -4.56
CA TYR A 117 -5.76 11.39 -4.25
C TYR A 117 -6.67 12.26 -5.13
N THR A 118 -6.35 13.55 -5.27
CA THR A 118 -7.21 14.52 -5.97
C THR A 118 -7.19 14.38 -7.49
N ARG A 119 -6.06 13.93 -8.07
CA ARG A 119 -5.89 13.81 -9.52
C ARG A 119 -5.91 12.35 -9.97
N ASP A 120 -5.13 11.50 -9.32
CA ASP A 120 -4.81 10.18 -9.88
C ASP A 120 -5.86 9.13 -9.55
N VAL A 121 -6.50 9.15 -8.38
CA VAL A 121 -7.62 8.21 -8.06
C VAL A 121 -8.72 8.27 -9.12
N GLY A 122 -9.17 9.48 -9.46
CA GLY A 122 -10.19 9.66 -10.51
C GLY A 122 -9.67 9.37 -11.92
N PHE A 123 -8.38 9.54 -12.17
CA PHE A 123 -7.76 9.17 -13.45
C PHE A 123 -7.65 7.65 -13.62
N VAL A 124 -7.21 6.92 -12.60
CA VAL A 124 -7.03 5.47 -12.67
C VAL A 124 -8.38 4.75 -12.82
N ASP A 125 -9.42 5.20 -12.09
CA ASP A 125 -10.78 4.65 -12.20
C ASP A 125 -11.35 4.82 -13.62
N ARG A 126 -11.21 6.01 -14.21
CA ARG A 126 -11.65 6.29 -15.59
C ARG A 126 -10.91 5.49 -16.65
N ASN A 127 -9.66 5.11 -16.38
CA ASN A 127 -8.87 4.27 -17.27
C ASN A 127 -9.09 2.76 -17.02
N GLY A 128 -10.08 2.40 -16.20
CA GLY A 128 -10.47 1.01 -15.98
C GLY A 128 -9.62 0.27 -14.94
N ALA A 129 -8.68 0.95 -14.27
CA ALA A 129 -7.98 0.39 -13.13
C ALA A 129 -8.91 0.24 -11.93
N ARG A 130 -8.53 -0.62 -10.98
CA ARG A 130 -9.21 -0.77 -9.70
C ARG A 130 -8.21 -0.55 -8.56
N LEU A 131 -8.73 -0.13 -7.42
CA LEU A 131 -7.95 0.25 -6.25
C LEU A 131 -8.43 -0.50 -5.02
N VAL A 132 -7.47 -0.89 -4.19
CA VAL A 132 -7.66 -1.51 -2.89
C VAL A 132 -6.98 -0.63 -1.85
N ALA A 133 -7.69 -0.27 -0.79
CA ALA A 133 -7.08 0.28 0.42
C ALA A 133 -6.41 -0.85 1.22
N THR A 134 -5.16 -0.61 1.65
CA THR A 134 -4.32 -1.63 2.29
C THR A 134 -4.15 -1.36 3.79
N PRO A 135 -3.84 -2.40 4.61
CA PRO A 135 -3.46 -2.25 6.02
C PRO A 135 -2.24 -1.36 6.24
N ASN A 136 -1.40 -1.13 5.23
CA ASN A 136 -0.19 -0.30 5.30
C ASN A 136 -0.50 1.20 5.14
N GLY A 137 -1.78 1.56 5.00
CA GLY A 137 -2.21 2.93 4.87
C GLY A 137 -1.86 3.53 3.51
N ILE A 138 -1.77 2.72 2.45
CA ILE A 138 -1.59 3.16 1.05
C ILE A 138 -2.64 2.51 0.14
N LEU A 139 -2.76 2.97 -1.10
CA LEU A 139 -3.56 2.31 -2.14
C LEU A 139 -2.70 1.31 -2.91
N MET A 140 -3.27 0.15 -3.21
CA MET A 140 -2.74 -0.79 -4.20
C MET A 140 -3.69 -0.84 -5.39
N GLY A 141 -3.17 -0.68 -6.60
CA GLY A 141 -3.95 -0.60 -7.84
C GLY A 141 -3.49 -1.58 -8.90
N LEU A 142 -4.41 -1.94 -9.78
CA LEU A 142 -4.14 -2.79 -10.94
C LEU A 142 -5.01 -2.38 -12.13
N GLY A 143 -4.46 -2.50 -13.34
CA GLY A 143 -5.12 -2.12 -14.60
C GLY A 143 -4.81 -0.68 -15.03
N GLY A 144 -5.42 -0.23 -16.13
CA GLY A 144 -5.22 1.10 -16.69
C GLY A 144 -4.40 1.18 -17.99
N ASN A 145 -4.32 2.40 -18.55
CA ASN A 145 -3.70 2.69 -19.84
C ASN A 145 -2.21 3.08 -19.75
N TRP A 146 -1.54 2.90 -20.89
CA TRP A 146 -0.09 2.86 -21.19
C TRP A 146 0.89 3.79 -20.44
N ILE A 147 0.49 4.97 -19.96
CA ILE A 147 1.39 5.85 -19.15
C ILE A 147 1.78 5.17 -17.82
N GLN A 148 0.91 4.32 -17.27
CA GLN A 148 1.19 3.51 -16.09
C GLN A 148 2.09 2.30 -16.38
N ARG A 149 2.29 1.93 -17.65
CA ARG A 149 3.09 0.74 -18.05
C ARG A 149 4.55 1.06 -18.30
N GLN A 150 4.88 2.32 -18.61
CA GLN A 150 6.26 2.76 -18.93
C GLN A 150 7.19 2.78 -17.71
N PHE A 151 6.64 2.93 -16.49
CA PHE A 151 7.43 3.02 -15.26
C PHE A 151 7.57 1.69 -14.51
N CYS A 152 6.79 0.66 -14.90
CA CYS A 152 6.74 -0.62 -14.20
C CYS A 152 7.83 -1.60 -14.66
N ARG A 153 9.08 -1.41 -14.26
CA ARG A 153 10.07 -2.52 -14.24
C ARG A 153 10.05 -3.17 -12.85
N ARG A 154 9.92 -4.51 -12.83
CA ARG A 154 10.03 -5.41 -11.65
C ARG A 154 8.95 -5.34 -10.55
N GLY A 155 7.70 -5.64 -10.90
CA GLY A 155 6.64 -6.01 -9.92
C GLY A 155 5.56 -4.95 -9.71
N GLY A 156 5.91 -3.68 -9.84
CA GLY A 156 4.98 -2.56 -9.79
C GLY A 156 5.69 -1.20 -9.71
N THR A 157 4.94 -0.14 -9.47
CA THR A 157 5.51 1.21 -9.28
C THR A 157 4.66 1.99 -8.29
N THR A 158 5.31 2.61 -7.32
CA THR A 158 4.65 3.55 -6.40
C THR A 158 4.66 4.98 -6.94
N TRP A 159 3.48 5.59 -6.95
CA TRP A 159 3.20 6.94 -7.43
C TRP A 159 2.38 7.71 -6.39
N GLY A 160 3.05 8.60 -5.64
CA GLY A 160 2.44 9.25 -4.49
C GLY A 160 2.08 8.23 -3.42
N ASP A 161 0.79 8.08 -3.09
CA ASP A 161 0.27 7.05 -2.17
C ASP A 161 -0.35 5.83 -2.89
N ILE A 162 -0.10 5.65 -4.19
CA ILE A 162 -0.66 4.54 -5.00
C ILE A 162 0.46 3.62 -5.49
N PHE A 163 0.46 2.37 -5.02
CA PHE A 163 1.27 1.30 -5.57
C PHE A 163 0.52 0.61 -6.72
N LEU A 164 1.02 0.73 -7.96
CA LEU A 164 0.44 0.07 -9.13
C LEU A 164 1.16 -1.26 -9.40
N VAL A 165 0.46 -2.38 -9.21
CA VAL A 165 0.97 -3.72 -9.48
C VAL A 165 1.09 -3.92 -11.00
N ASN A 166 2.20 -4.51 -11.45
CA ASN A 166 2.40 -4.83 -12.86
C ASN A 166 2.10 -6.30 -13.18
N LEU A 167 0.89 -6.57 -13.67
CA LEU A 167 0.49 -7.86 -14.26
C LEU A 167 0.14 -7.76 -15.75
N GLY A 168 0.65 -6.75 -16.45
CA GLY A 168 0.33 -6.56 -17.86
C GLY A 168 -1.13 -6.17 -18.11
N ALA A 169 -1.67 -6.53 -19.27
CA ALA A 169 -3.07 -6.23 -19.61
C ALA A 169 -3.98 -7.30 -19.01
N VAL A 170 -4.80 -6.92 -18.04
CA VAL A 170 -5.76 -7.81 -17.39
C VAL A 170 -7.19 -7.34 -17.70
N THR A 171 -8.09 -8.30 -17.93
CA THR A 171 -9.51 -8.04 -18.24
C THR A 171 -10.36 -7.85 -17.00
N ASP A 172 -9.97 -8.45 -15.86
CA ASP A 172 -10.62 -8.30 -14.57
C ASP A 172 -9.62 -7.83 -13.49
N PRO A 173 -9.31 -6.52 -13.41
CA PRO A 173 -8.41 -6.00 -12.39
C PRO A 173 -8.91 -6.22 -10.96
N ALA A 174 -10.23 -6.22 -10.73
CA ALA A 174 -10.81 -6.40 -9.40
C ALA A 174 -10.60 -7.84 -8.90
N GLY A 175 -10.87 -8.84 -9.75
CA GLY A 175 -10.64 -10.24 -9.43
C GLY A 175 -9.16 -10.55 -9.21
N TRP A 176 -8.26 -9.94 -9.98
CA TRP A 176 -6.82 -10.08 -9.75
C TRP A 176 -6.35 -9.45 -8.44
N LEU A 177 -6.81 -8.24 -8.10
CA LEU A 177 -6.51 -7.65 -6.79
C LEU A 177 -6.99 -8.53 -5.64
N ARG A 178 -8.17 -9.14 -5.78
CA ARG A 178 -8.67 -10.13 -4.82
C ARG A 178 -7.75 -11.33 -4.70
N ARG A 179 -7.32 -11.94 -5.81
CA ARG A 179 -6.37 -13.07 -5.81
C ARG A 179 -5.04 -12.73 -5.14
N ILE A 180 -4.49 -11.54 -5.42
CA ILE A 180 -3.24 -11.08 -4.79
C ILE A 180 -3.41 -11.04 -3.28
N VAL A 181 -4.47 -10.36 -2.79
CA VAL A 181 -4.74 -10.25 -1.35
C VAL A 181 -4.97 -11.62 -0.71
N GLU A 182 -5.83 -12.45 -1.30
CA GLU A 182 -6.19 -13.77 -0.76
C GLU A 182 -4.99 -14.74 -0.76
N SER A 183 -4.05 -14.59 -1.70
CA SER A 183 -2.81 -15.37 -1.70
C SER A 183 -1.84 -14.98 -0.58
N GLY A 184 -1.88 -13.70 -0.13
CA GLY A 184 -0.91 -13.16 0.81
C GLY A 184 0.51 -12.99 0.24
N HIS A 185 0.69 -13.16 -1.08
CA HIS A 185 1.98 -13.04 -1.76
C HIS A 185 1.97 -11.94 -2.81
N ALA A 186 3.16 -11.47 -3.15
CA ALA A 186 3.38 -10.57 -4.28
C ALA A 186 3.21 -11.33 -5.60
N TRP A 187 2.75 -10.61 -6.63
CA TRP A 187 2.61 -11.14 -7.98
C TRP A 187 3.37 -10.27 -8.97
N TYR A 188 3.85 -10.87 -10.04
CA TYR A 188 4.57 -10.17 -11.10
C TYR A 188 4.25 -10.76 -12.48
N LEU A 189 4.51 -9.97 -13.52
CA LEU A 189 4.45 -10.43 -14.91
C LEU A 189 5.76 -11.13 -15.29
N ARG A 190 5.68 -12.40 -15.70
CA ARG A 190 6.81 -13.12 -16.28
C ARG A 190 7.16 -12.60 -17.68
N ALA A 191 8.36 -12.95 -18.15
CA ALA A 191 8.83 -12.60 -19.48
C ALA A 191 7.93 -13.14 -20.62
N ASP A 192 7.20 -14.23 -20.38
CA ASP A 192 6.22 -14.81 -21.30
C ASP A 192 4.85 -14.09 -21.27
N GLY A 193 4.72 -13.01 -20.51
CA GLY A 193 3.50 -12.23 -20.38
C GLY A 193 2.44 -12.86 -19.46
N ARG A 194 2.78 -13.91 -18.69
CA ARG A 194 1.85 -14.54 -17.75
C ARG A 194 2.04 -14.02 -16.31
N PRO A 195 0.95 -13.71 -15.59
CA PRO A 195 1.02 -13.44 -14.16
C PRO A 195 1.56 -14.66 -13.39
N SER A 196 2.45 -14.40 -12.44
CA SER A 196 3.00 -15.42 -11.55
C SER A 196 3.02 -14.92 -10.11
N GLU A 197 2.62 -15.80 -9.21
CA GLU A 197 2.84 -15.64 -7.78
C GLU A 197 4.34 -15.72 -7.46
N SER A 198 4.78 -14.90 -6.52
CA SER A 198 6.11 -14.93 -5.92
C SER A 198 6.07 -15.62 -4.56
N LEU A 199 7.22 -16.06 -4.05
CA LEU A 199 7.34 -16.49 -2.65
C LEU A 199 7.43 -15.30 -1.68
N LEU A 200 7.48 -14.08 -2.21
CA LEU A 200 7.60 -12.87 -1.41
C LEU A 200 6.25 -12.52 -0.79
N ASP A 201 6.25 -12.39 0.54
CA ASP A 201 5.08 -12.00 1.32
C ASP A 201 4.57 -10.59 0.93
N LEU A 202 3.24 -10.46 0.78
CA LEU A 202 2.60 -9.23 0.34
C LEU A 202 2.85 -8.07 1.33
N ASP A 203 2.99 -8.31 2.63
CA ASP A 203 3.23 -7.23 3.59
C ASP A 203 4.61 -6.63 3.43
N ARG A 204 5.58 -7.46 3.07
CA ARG A 204 6.96 -7.00 2.83
C ARG A 204 6.98 -6.05 1.65
N VAL A 205 6.31 -6.43 0.56
CA VAL A 205 6.14 -5.52 -0.59
C VAL A 205 5.38 -4.28 -0.19
N LEU A 206 4.21 -4.39 0.44
CA LEU A 206 3.43 -3.21 0.83
C LEU A 206 4.17 -2.32 1.84
N HIS A 207 5.07 -2.86 2.65
CA HIS A 207 5.94 -2.07 3.52
C HIS A 207 7.01 -1.33 2.71
N HIS A 208 7.68 -2.01 1.78
CA HIS A 208 8.63 -1.42 0.84
C HIS A 208 7.97 -0.28 0.04
N GLU A 209 6.81 -0.54 -0.55
CA GLU A 209 6.05 0.46 -1.32
C GLU A 209 5.57 1.63 -0.46
N GLU A 210 5.19 1.38 0.79
CA GLU A 210 4.85 2.46 1.71
C GLU A 210 6.05 3.38 2.00
N ARG A 211 7.28 2.86 1.98
CA ARG A 211 8.49 3.69 2.08
C ARG A 211 8.71 4.53 0.82
N HIS A 212 8.43 4.01 -0.38
CA HIS A 212 8.38 4.84 -1.58
C HIS A 212 7.34 5.95 -1.46
N CYS A 213 6.16 5.68 -0.87
CA CYS A 213 5.18 6.74 -0.61
C CYS A 213 5.75 7.84 0.31
N ARG A 214 6.60 7.47 1.29
CA ARG A 214 7.30 8.46 2.15
C ARG A 214 8.31 9.28 1.36
N GLN A 215 9.05 8.66 0.44
CA GLN A 215 9.99 9.37 -0.44
C GLN A 215 9.25 10.39 -1.32
N TRP A 216 8.10 10.00 -1.88
CA TRP A 216 7.21 10.94 -2.59
C TRP A 216 6.75 12.10 -1.72
N ALA A 217 6.33 11.83 -0.48
CA ALA A 217 5.91 12.88 0.44
C ALA A 217 7.05 13.85 0.82
N ALA A 218 8.28 13.35 0.94
CA ALA A 218 9.44 14.15 1.32
C ALA A 218 9.97 15.00 0.15
N LYS A 219 10.01 14.45 -1.06
CA LYS A 219 10.57 15.11 -2.25
C LYS A 219 9.52 15.92 -3.02
N GLY A 220 8.24 15.61 -2.83
CA GLY A 220 7.14 16.17 -3.60
C GLY A 220 7.14 15.71 -5.06
N TYR A 221 6.07 16.06 -5.78
CA TYR A 221 5.84 15.60 -7.15
C TYR A 221 7.00 15.94 -8.10
N ALA A 222 7.44 17.20 -8.12
CA ALA A 222 8.51 17.66 -9.00
C ALA A 222 9.89 17.11 -8.59
N GLY A 223 10.17 17.03 -7.29
CA GLY A 223 11.44 16.48 -6.79
C GLY A 223 11.59 15.00 -7.11
N MET A 224 10.51 14.23 -6.98
CA MET A 224 10.54 12.82 -7.40
C MET A 224 10.70 12.66 -8.90
N LEU A 225 10.02 13.44 -9.75
CA LEU A 225 10.25 13.34 -11.19
C LEU A 225 11.69 13.69 -11.61
N ALA A 226 12.30 14.68 -10.94
CA ALA A 226 13.70 15.03 -11.18
C ALA A 226 14.67 13.92 -10.75
N ASP A 227 14.46 13.34 -9.57
CA ASP A 227 15.29 12.24 -9.07
C ASP A 227 15.06 10.95 -9.86
N TYR A 228 13.81 10.62 -10.21
CA TYR A 228 13.48 9.47 -11.05
C TYR A 228 14.12 9.59 -12.43
N GLY A 229 14.08 10.78 -13.05
CA GLY A 229 14.78 11.05 -14.31
C GLY A 229 16.30 10.89 -14.20
N ARG A 230 16.90 11.35 -13.09
CA ARG A 230 18.34 11.21 -12.83
C ARG A 230 18.74 9.75 -12.59
N GLU A 231 17.95 9.01 -11.84
CA GLU A 231 18.19 7.59 -11.55
C GLU A 231 17.94 6.72 -12.78
N LEU A 232 16.95 7.03 -13.64
CA LEU A 232 16.76 6.33 -14.92
C LEU A 232 17.98 6.49 -15.84
N VAL A 233 18.55 7.70 -15.90
CA VAL A 233 19.80 7.97 -16.65
C VAL A 233 20.96 7.19 -16.04
N ARG A 234 21.04 7.09 -14.72
CA ARG A 234 22.08 6.31 -14.02
C ARG A 234 21.96 4.81 -14.23
N GLU A 235 20.76 4.26 -14.10
CA GLU A 235 20.50 2.84 -14.33
C GLU A 235 20.80 2.47 -15.80
N TYR A 236 20.40 3.34 -16.75
CA TYR A 236 20.66 3.13 -18.17
C TYR A 236 22.15 3.28 -18.54
N ALA A 237 22.87 4.21 -17.91
CA ALA A 237 24.28 4.46 -18.21
C ALA A 237 25.26 3.55 -17.43
N PHE A 238 24.87 3.06 -16.25
CA PHE A 238 25.80 2.39 -15.31
C PHE A 238 25.30 1.06 -14.73
N GLY A 239 24.04 0.65 -14.96
CA GLY A 239 23.52 -0.65 -14.52
C GLY A 239 23.45 -0.85 -13.00
N THR A 240 23.51 0.22 -12.21
CA THR A 240 23.53 0.18 -10.73
C THR A 240 22.13 0.15 -10.13
N ILE A 241 21.99 -0.51 -8.96
CA ILE A 241 20.76 -0.47 -8.14
C ILE A 241 20.48 0.98 -7.72
N ASN A 242 19.23 1.42 -7.87
CA ASN A 242 18.79 2.77 -7.55
C ASN A 242 18.79 2.99 -6.02
N ARG A 243 19.35 4.12 -5.55
CA ARG A 243 19.41 4.47 -4.13
C ARG A 243 18.04 4.53 -3.45
N LEU A 244 17.00 4.86 -4.21
CA LEU A 244 15.62 4.87 -3.69
C LEU A 244 15.15 3.47 -3.30
N GLU A 245 15.56 2.44 -4.03
CA GLU A 245 15.23 1.03 -3.75
C GLU A 245 16.01 0.52 -2.53
N GLU A 246 17.27 0.94 -2.37
CA GLU A 246 18.07 0.65 -1.17
C GLU A 246 17.43 1.24 0.08
N ASP A 247 17.04 2.51 0.03
CA ASP A 247 16.38 3.20 1.14
C ASP A 247 14.98 2.63 1.44
N ALA A 248 14.33 2.00 0.46
CA ALA A 248 13.03 1.33 0.61
C ALA A 248 13.16 -0.13 1.09
N GLY A 249 14.37 -0.69 1.11
CA GLY A 249 14.65 -2.06 1.55
C GLY A 249 14.61 -3.06 0.40
N LEU A 250 15.79 -3.50 -0.04
CA LEU A 250 15.95 -4.38 -1.19
C LEU A 250 15.28 -5.74 -0.99
N ALA A 251 15.48 -6.39 0.17
CA ALA A 251 14.97 -7.73 0.39
C ALA A 251 13.44 -7.72 0.49
N ASP A 252 12.87 -6.68 1.09
CA ASP A 252 11.42 -6.51 1.20
C ASP A 252 10.76 -6.17 -0.15
N GLY A 253 11.49 -5.54 -1.07
CA GLY A 253 11.12 -5.39 -2.49
C GLY A 253 11.38 -6.63 -3.36
N GLY A 254 11.95 -7.69 -2.79
CA GLY A 254 12.26 -8.94 -3.51
C GLY A 254 13.57 -8.94 -4.29
N TYR A 255 14.38 -7.89 -4.15
CA TYR A 255 15.75 -7.88 -4.66
C TYR A 255 16.61 -8.77 -3.77
N ARG A 256 17.44 -9.62 -4.39
CA ARG A 256 18.61 -10.14 -3.69
C ARG A 256 19.51 -8.93 -3.45
N ALA A 257 19.61 -8.46 -2.21
CA ALA A 257 20.72 -7.61 -1.82
C ALA A 257 21.97 -8.28 -2.40
N SER A 258 22.71 -7.60 -3.27
CA SER A 258 23.93 -8.13 -3.84
C SER A 258 24.81 -8.56 -2.68
N ILE A 259 24.88 -9.86 -2.42
CA ILE A 259 25.86 -10.42 -1.52
C ILE A 259 27.18 -10.19 -2.26
N PRO A 260 28.13 -9.41 -1.72
CA PRO A 260 29.45 -9.37 -2.30
C PRO A 260 30.13 -10.69 -1.93
N TRP A 261 30.05 -11.69 -2.80
CA TRP A 261 31.08 -12.71 -3.04
C TRP A 261 30.99 -13.14 -4.50
#